data_AF-A0A6G7J0C8-F1
#
_entry.id   AF-A0A6G7J0C8-F1
#
_cell.length_a   1.000
_cell.length_b   1.000
_cell.length_c   1.000
_cell.angle_alpha   90.00
_cell.angle_beta   90.00
_cell.angle_gamma   90.00
#
_symmetry.space_group_name_H-M   'P 1'
#
loop_
_entity.id
_entity.type
_entity.pdbx_description
1 polymer ?
#
loop_
_entity_poly.entity_id
_entity_poly.type
_entity_poly.pdbx_seq_one_letter_code
_entity_poly.pdbx_strand_id
1 'polypeptide(L)'
;MTVIFARINFRVETTNRFREFSKELDHTHTETLEAMMDFFVQYKINPFGDLGKDLHGLELNLKKRINALIAIVKDIEKHQTGPTTAMMQLIFEQAPKPTQSHPSQRESQTRRNDNFFATAQRGIELERENTQLQQELNRIKNDMELLLKNAKISTRGLGKPKIILELPKEEFERIQLTYKAK
;
A
#
# COMPACT_ATOMS: atom_id res chain seq x y z
N MET A 1 4.72 59.18 22.31
CA MET A 1 6.13 58.82 22.60
C MET A 1 7.03 59.79 21.85
N THR A 2 7.97 60.42 22.52
CA THR A 2 9.01 61.22 21.87
C THR A 2 10.02 60.29 21.20
N VAL A 3 10.12 60.34 19.87
CA VAL A 3 11.11 59.57 19.12
C VAL A 3 12.46 60.28 19.22
N ILE A 4 13.45 59.61 19.80
CA ILE A 4 14.82 60.11 19.93
C ILE A 4 15.63 59.48 18.81
N PHE A 5 16.24 60.29 17.95
CA PHE A 5 17.03 59.82 16.82
C PHE A 5 18.52 59.75 17.17
N ALA A 6 19.16 58.64 16.81
CA ALA A 6 20.61 58.47 16.84
C ALA A 6 21.19 58.59 15.42
N ARG A 7 22.45 59.03 15.31
CA ARG A 7 23.17 59.11 14.03
C ARG A 7 24.18 57.98 13.92
N ILE A 8 24.15 57.26 12.80
CA ILE A 8 25.11 56.22 12.44
C ILE A 8 25.69 56.60 11.07
N ASN A 9 27.01 56.46 10.93
CA ASN A 9 27.70 56.73 9.68
C ASN A 9 27.83 55.45 8.85
N PHE A 10 27.38 55.52 7.59
CA PHE A 10 27.52 54.44 6.62
C PHE A 10 28.36 54.89 5.42
N ARG A 11 28.90 53.93 4.66
CA ARG A 11 29.46 54.23 3.35
C ARG A 11 28.37 54.76 2.42
N VAL A 12 28.73 55.69 1.54
CA VAL A 12 27.78 56.34 0.62
C VAL A 12 27.06 55.31 -0.26
N GLU A 13 27.81 54.35 -0.82
CA GLU A 13 27.25 53.27 -1.66
C GLU A 13 26.21 52.44 -0.91
N THR A 14 26.51 52.02 0.32
CA THR A 14 25.58 51.26 1.17
C THR A 14 24.33 52.07 1.49
N THR A 15 24.49 53.37 1.75
CA THR A 15 23.37 54.28 2.03
C THR A 15 22.45 54.42 0.83
N ASN A 16 22.99 54.57 -0.38
CA ASN A 16 22.20 54.68 -1.60
C ASN A 16 21.43 53.39 -1.89
N ARG A 17 22.09 52.23 -1.77
CA ARG A 17 21.44 50.92 -1.92
C ARG A 17 20.32 50.72 -0.89
N PHE A 18 20.54 51.11 0.37
CA PHE A 18 19.51 51.01 1.40
C PHE A 18 18.33 51.95 1.16
N ARG A 19 18.56 53.14 0.60
CA ARG A 19 17.51 54.08 0.21
C ARG A 19 16.63 53.53 -0.91
N GLU A 20 17.23 52.91 -1.92
CA GLU A 20 16.49 52.23 -3.00
C GLU A 20 15.67 51.06 -2.43
N PHE A 21 16.30 50.21 -1.62
CA PHE A 21 15.63 49.08 -0.98
C PHE A 21 14.44 49.49 -0.10
N SER A 22 14.59 50.55 0.72
CA SER A 22 13.48 51.05 1.55
C SER A 22 12.33 51.59 0.70
N LYS A 23 12.63 52.22 -0.45
CA LYS A 23 11.61 52.69 -1.39
C LYS A 23 10.89 51.55 -2.07
N GLU A 24 11.58 50.48 -2.45
CA GLU A 24 10.94 49.28 -3.03
C GLU A 24 9.96 48.62 -2.07
N LEU A 25 10.23 48.70 -0.77
CA LEU A 25 9.37 48.19 0.28
C LEU A 25 8.28 49.19 0.73
N ASP A 26 8.25 50.40 0.19
CA ASP A 26 7.33 51.49 0.59
C ASP A 26 7.35 51.82 2.11
N HIS A 27 8.51 51.67 2.75
CA HIS A 27 8.67 51.87 4.21
C HIS A 27 9.72 52.92 4.56
N THR A 28 9.62 53.48 5.78
CA THR A 28 10.64 54.42 6.27
C THR A 28 11.95 53.69 6.54
N HIS A 29 13.07 54.41 6.43
CA HIS A 29 14.41 53.83 6.69
C HIS A 29 14.54 53.18 8.07
N THR A 30 13.89 53.74 9.09
CA THR A 30 13.89 53.17 10.44
C THR A 30 13.11 51.87 10.48
N GLU A 31 11.89 51.84 9.93
CA GLU A 31 11.04 50.65 9.89
C GLU A 31 11.66 49.54 9.05
N THR A 32 12.25 49.86 7.89
CA THR A 32 12.93 48.87 7.06
C THR A 32 14.11 48.25 7.79
N LEU A 33 14.91 49.05 8.51
CA LEU A 33 16.05 48.54 9.28
C LEU A 33 15.58 47.64 10.45
N GLU A 34 14.52 48.05 11.14
CA GLU A 34 13.91 47.27 12.22
C GLU A 34 13.37 45.93 11.70
N ALA A 35 12.61 45.95 10.62
CA ALA A 35 12.10 44.75 9.97
C ALA A 35 13.22 43.81 9.50
N MET A 36 14.34 44.35 8.99
CA MET A 36 15.51 43.54 8.63
C MET A 36 16.13 42.86 9.86
N MET A 37 16.27 43.58 10.98
CA MET A 37 16.81 43.01 12.22
C MET A 37 15.87 41.93 12.77
N ASP A 38 14.57 42.22 12.82
CA ASP A 38 13.54 41.29 13.29
C ASP A 38 13.49 40.04 12.42
N PHE A 39 13.65 40.18 11.10
CA PHE A 39 13.74 39.03 10.19
C PHE A 39 14.88 38.10 10.57
N PHE A 40 16.10 38.61 10.76
CA PHE A 40 17.24 37.76 11.12
C PHE A 40 17.06 37.10 12.49
N VAL A 41 16.48 37.81 13.45
CA VAL A 41 16.21 37.29 14.80
C VAL A 41 15.12 36.21 14.78
N GLN A 42 13.98 36.51 14.16
CA GLN A 42 12.81 35.63 14.11
C GLN A 42 13.12 34.33 13.37
N TYR A 43 13.81 34.43 12.23
CA TYR A 43 14.17 33.26 11.43
C TYR A 43 15.52 32.63 11.85
N LYS A 44 16.22 33.21 12.84
CA LYS A 44 17.54 32.78 13.32
C LYS A 44 18.55 32.59 12.17
N ILE A 45 18.51 33.50 11.21
CA ILE A 45 19.37 33.49 10.02
C ILE A 45 20.57 34.41 10.29
N ASN A 46 21.78 33.91 10.04
CA ASN A 46 22.99 34.72 10.12
C ASN A 46 23.26 35.37 8.75
N PRO A 47 23.25 36.72 8.61
CA PRO A 47 23.53 37.39 7.35
C PRO A 47 24.97 37.18 6.85
N PHE A 48 25.89 36.78 7.74
CA PHE A 48 27.27 36.41 7.40
C PHE A 48 27.48 34.89 7.36
N GLY A 49 26.45 34.12 7.70
CA GLY A 49 26.49 32.67 7.62
C GLY A 49 26.32 32.23 6.18
N ASP A 50 26.97 31.12 5.83
CA ASP A 50 26.59 30.41 4.61
C ASP A 50 25.16 29.89 4.81
N LEU A 51 24.18 30.50 4.12
CA LEU A 51 22.80 29.96 4.03
C LEU A 51 22.76 28.61 3.29
N GLY A 52 23.94 28.06 2.97
CA GLY A 52 24.11 26.71 2.49
C GLY A 52 23.59 26.57 1.08
N LYS A 53 24.08 27.40 0.16
CA LYS A 53 23.84 27.29 -1.30
C LYS A 53 22.38 26.90 -1.65
N ASP A 54 21.53 27.92 -1.63
CA ASP A 54 20.10 27.94 -1.95
C ASP A 54 19.16 27.27 -0.94
N LEU A 55 18.10 28.01 -0.57
CA LEU A 55 16.87 27.46 0.04
C LEU A 55 16.42 26.18 -0.69
N HIS A 56 16.65 26.13 -2.01
CA HIS A 56 16.42 24.99 -2.86
C HIS A 56 17.20 23.74 -2.42
N GLY A 57 18.46 23.86 -1.99
CA GLY A 57 19.25 22.75 -1.47
C GLY A 57 18.68 22.19 -0.17
N LEU A 58 18.16 23.06 0.70
CA LEU A 58 17.44 22.65 1.92
C LEU A 58 16.13 21.93 1.56
N GLU A 59 15.33 22.48 0.64
CA GLU A 59 14.10 21.85 0.17
C GLU A 59 14.36 20.47 -0.44
N LEU A 60 15.41 20.31 -1.23
CA LEU A 60 15.77 19.04 -1.85
C LEU A 60 16.16 18.00 -0.80
N ASN A 61 16.94 18.40 0.22
CA ASN A 61 17.29 17.52 1.33
C ASN A 61 16.06 17.14 2.15
N LEU A 62 15.14 18.07 2.40
CA LEU A 62 13.90 17.81 3.13
C LEU A 62 13.00 16.84 2.35
N LYS A 63 12.83 17.04 1.04
CA LYS A 63 12.09 16.12 0.16
C LYS A 63 12.67 14.70 0.20
N LYS A 64 14.00 14.55 0.15
CA LYS A 64 14.66 13.24 0.27
C LYS A 64 14.35 12.56 1.62
N ARG A 65 14.40 13.32 2.72
CA ARG A 65 14.07 12.79 4.06
C ARG A 65 12.61 12.37 4.18
N ILE A 66 11.69 13.17 3.66
CA ILE A 66 10.25 12.86 3.65
C ILE A 66 9.99 11.58 2.83
N ASN A 67 10.59 11.45 1.65
CA ASN A 67 10.44 10.23 0.83
C ASN A 67 10.96 8.98 1.55
N ALA A 68 12.08 9.10 2.27
CA ALA A 68 12.60 8.00 3.09
C ALA A 68 11.64 7.64 4.23
N LEU A 69 11.05 8.63 4.91
CA LEU A 69 10.04 8.39 5.94
C LEU A 69 8.79 7.70 5.38
N ILE A 70 8.29 8.14 4.22
CA ILE A 70 7.15 7.50 3.54
C ILE A 70 7.48 6.03 3.22
N ALA A 71 8.69 5.75 2.74
CA ALA A 71 9.12 4.39 2.46
C ALA A 71 9.13 3.53 3.74
N ILE A 72 9.63 4.07 4.86
CA ILE A 72 9.62 3.38 6.16
C ILE A 72 8.20 3.11 6.63
N VAL A 73 7.31 4.11 6.59
CA VAL A 73 5.91 3.94 7.02
C VAL A 73 5.19 2.90 6.16
N LYS A 74 5.40 2.92 4.84
CA LYS A 74 4.83 1.94 3.91
C LYS A 74 5.38 0.53 4.15
N ASP A 75 6.65 0.42 4.55
CA ASP A 75 7.27 -0.85 4.90
C ASP A 75 6.69 -1.44 6.19
N ILE A 76 6.49 -0.60 7.21
CA ILE A 76 5.80 -0.95 8.45
C ILE A 76 4.35 -1.39 8.15
N GLU A 77 3.67 -0.66 7.28
CA GLU A 77 2.30 -1.00 6.86
C GLU A 77 2.25 -2.39 6.21
N LYS A 78 3.15 -2.67 5.27
CA LYS A 78 3.16 -3.94 4.55
C LYS A 78 3.52 -5.13 5.44
N HIS A 79 4.47 -4.98 6.35
CA HIS A 79 5.03 -6.10 7.11
C HIS A 79 4.43 -6.29 8.51
N GLN A 80 3.91 -5.22 9.13
CA GLN A 80 3.41 -5.28 10.51
C GLN A 80 1.90 -5.02 10.56
N THR A 81 1.45 -3.81 10.23
CA THR A 81 0.06 -3.42 10.53
C THR A 81 -0.96 -3.92 9.52
N GLY A 82 -0.59 -4.11 8.26
CA GLY A 82 -1.44 -4.65 7.20
C GLY A 82 -1.91 -6.08 7.47
N PRO A 83 -1.00 -7.05 7.70
CA PRO A 83 -1.37 -8.41 8.06
C PRO A 83 -2.19 -8.50 9.35
N THR A 84 -1.85 -7.71 10.38
CA THR A 84 -2.62 -7.67 11.63
C THR A 84 -4.03 -7.12 11.42
N THR A 85 -4.18 -6.09 10.58
CA THR A 85 -5.50 -5.54 10.22
C THR A 85 -6.31 -6.57 9.45
N ALA A 86 -5.71 -7.24 8.47
CA ALA A 86 -6.37 -8.30 7.72
C ALA A 86 -6.79 -9.47 8.62
N MET A 87 -5.93 -9.90 9.55
CA MET A 87 -6.22 -10.95 10.51
C MET A 87 -7.36 -10.55 11.46
N MET A 88 -7.34 -9.33 12.00
CA MET A 88 -8.41 -8.80 12.84
C MET A 88 -9.74 -8.72 12.09
N GLN A 89 -9.70 -8.28 10.83
CA GLN A 89 -10.87 -8.22 9.98
C GLN A 89 -11.45 -9.62 9.73
N LEU A 90 -10.61 -10.64 9.50
CA LEU A 90 -11.06 -12.04 9.40
C LEU A 90 -11.69 -12.54 10.71
N ILE A 91 -11.15 -12.17 11.87
CA ILE A 91 -11.70 -12.53 13.18
C ILE A 91 -13.07 -11.87 13.41
N PHE A 92 -13.22 -10.58 13.08
CA PHE A 92 -14.48 -9.86 13.24
C PHE A 92 -15.51 -10.17 12.16
N GLU A 93 -15.10 -10.62 10.97
CA GLU A 93 -16.01 -11.16 9.94
C GLU A 93 -16.54 -12.55 10.32
N GLN A 94 -15.76 -13.34 11.07
CA GLN A 94 -16.19 -14.63 11.63
C GLN A 94 -17.00 -14.50 12.93
N ALA A 95 -16.97 -13.33 13.59
CA ALA A 95 -17.86 -13.06 14.70
C ALA A 95 -19.31 -12.94 14.18
N PRO A 96 -20.30 -13.60 14.81
CA PRO A 96 -21.68 -13.44 14.41
C PRO A 96 -22.06 -11.96 14.58
N LYS A 97 -22.37 -11.29 13.47
CA LYS A 97 -22.91 -9.93 13.47
C LYS A 97 -24.21 -9.96 14.30
N PRO A 98 -24.31 -9.24 15.45
CA PRO A 98 -25.62 -9.01 16.02
C PRO A 98 -26.39 -8.17 15.00
N THR A 99 -27.46 -8.75 14.45
CA THR A 99 -28.48 -8.02 13.71
C THR A 99 -28.99 -6.91 14.60
N GLN A 100 -28.60 -5.68 14.32
CA GLN A 100 -29.34 -4.50 14.77
C GLN A 100 -29.06 -3.32 13.85
N SER A 101 -30.13 -2.96 13.16
CA SER A 101 -30.38 -1.79 12.33
C SER A 101 -30.01 -0.48 13.05
N HIS A 102 -29.27 0.40 12.37
CA HIS A 102 -29.55 1.84 12.34
C HIS A 102 -28.93 2.49 11.10
N PRO A 103 -29.72 3.22 10.27
CA PRO A 103 -29.21 3.98 9.15
C PRO A 103 -28.83 5.39 9.63
N SER A 104 -27.58 5.80 9.47
CA SER A 104 -27.25 7.23 9.54
C SER A 104 -26.01 7.60 8.72
N GLN A 105 -26.29 8.24 7.59
CA GLN A 105 -25.54 9.33 6.94
C GLN A 105 -24.02 9.19 6.78
N ARG A 106 -23.56 8.58 5.68
CA ARG A 106 -22.27 8.90 5.02
C ARG A 106 -22.33 8.55 3.52
N GLU A 107 -22.94 9.41 2.70
CA GLU A 107 -23.22 9.08 1.28
C GLU A 107 -22.16 9.50 0.25
N SER A 108 -21.01 10.08 0.60
CA SER A 108 -20.05 10.57 -0.41
C SER A 108 -18.71 9.81 -0.52
N GLN A 109 -18.42 8.81 0.34
CA GLN A 109 -17.17 8.03 0.26
C GLN A 109 -17.37 6.54 -0.06
N THR A 110 -18.59 6.01 0.05
CA THR A 110 -18.86 4.56 0.00
C THR A 110 -18.76 3.97 -1.41
N ARG A 111 -19.07 4.74 -2.46
CA ARG A 111 -19.16 4.20 -3.84
C ARG A 111 -17.83 3.72 -4.45
N ARG A 112 -16.67 4.19 -3.98
CA ARG A 112 -15.37 3.67 -4.43
C ARG A 112 -14.95 2.40 -3.68
N ASN A 113 -15.43 2.21 -2.46
CA ASN A 113 -15.08 1.07 -1.63
C ASN A 113 -15.92 -0.17 -1.95
N ASP A 114 -17.18 -0.02 -2.35
CA ASP A 114 -18.05 -1.16 -2.66
C ASP A 114 -17.50 -2.01 -3.83
N ASN A 115 -16.95 -1.35 -4.86
CA ASN A 115 -16.33 -2.04 -5.99
C ASN A 115 -15.01 -2.73 -5.60
N PHE A 116 -14.26 -2.19 -4.63
CA PHE A 116 -13.01 -2.79 -4.16
C PHE A 116 -13.28 -4.07 -3.34
N PHE A 117 -14.22 -4.02 -2.39
CA PHE A 117 -14.58 -5.19 -1.58
C PHE A 117 -15.24 -6.29 -2.42
N ALA A 118 -16.12 -5.94 -3.37
CA ALA A 118 -16.71 -6.92 -4.27
C ALA A 118 -15.66 -7.59 -5.18
N THR A 119 -14.65 -6.83 -5.63
CA THR A 119 -13.55 -7.38 -6.44
C THR A 119 -12.64 -8.29 -5.61
N ALA A 120 -12.33 -7.91 -4.37
CA ALA A 120 -11.51 -8.72 -3.46
C ALA A 120 -12.21 -10.03 -3.08
N GLN A 121 -13.50 -9.98 -2.75
CA GLN A 121 -14.31 -11.17 -2.45
C GLN A 121 -14.35 -12.13 -3.64
N ARG A 122 -14.61 -11.60 -4.84
CA ARG A 122 -14.60 -12.39 -6.07
C ARG A 122 -13.23 -13.02 -6.36
N GLY A 123 -12.14 -12.31 -6.08
CA GLY A 123 -10.78 -12.86 -6.20
C GLY A 123 -10.53 -14.03 -5.24
N ILE A 124 -10.94 -13.89 -3.99
CA ILE A 124 -10.82 -14.94 -2.96
C ILE A 124 -11.66 -16.16 -3.33
N GLU A 125 -12.91 -15.96 -3.78
CA GLU A 125 -13.79 -17.03 -4.23
C GLU A 125 -13.20 -17.79 -5.43
N LEU A 126 -12.71 -17.06 -6.43
CA LEU A 126 -12.07 -17.66 -7.61
C LEU A 126 -10.82 -18.46 -7.25
N GLU A 127 -9.98 -17.98 -6.33
CA GLU A 127 -8.82 -18.74 -5.84
C GLU A 127 -9.25 -20.00 -5.10
N ARG A 128 -10.31 -19.91 -4.28
CA ARG A 128 -10.88 -21.06 -3.57
C ARG A 128 -11.38 -22.13 -4.55
N GLU A 129 -12.15 -21.71 -5.56
CA GLU A 129 -12.62 -22.61 -6.61
C GLU A 129 -11.45 -23.23 -7.38
N ASN A 130 -10.41 -22.45 -7.71
CA ASN A 130 -9.24 -22.96 -8.43
C ASN A 130 -8.47 -24.00 -7.59
N THR A 131 -8.29 -23.75 -6.29
CA THR A 131 -7.65 -24.72 -5.39
C THR A 131 -8.49 -26.00 -5.22
N GLN A 132 -9.81 -25.89 -5.15
CA GLN A 132 -10.71 -27.04 -5.11
C GLN A 132 -10.64 -27.85 -6.41
N LEU A 133 -10.72 -27.18 -7.56
CA LEU A 133 -10.57 -27.82 -8.87
C LEU A 133 -9.21 -28.49 -9.02
N GLN A 134 -8.13 -27.87 -8.56
CA GLN A 134 -6.80 -28.50 -8.57
C GLN A 134 -6.73 -29.74 -7.68
N GLN A 135 -7.38 -29.72 -6.51
CA GLN A 135 -7.46 -30.89 -5.64
C GLN A 135 -8.28 -32.02 -6.28
N GLU A 136 -9.42 -31.70 -6.89
CA GLU A 136 -10.24 -32.67 -7.62
C GLU A 136 -9.47 -33.28 -8.80
N LEU A 137 -8.80 -32.44 -9.61
CA LEU A 137 -7.99 -32.91 -10.72
C LEU A 137 -6.83 -33.79 -10.25
N ASN A 138 -6.17 -33.45 -9.15
CA ASN A 138 -5.11 -34.28 -8.59
C ASN A 138 -5.65 -35.61 -8.06
N ARG A 139 -6.83 -35.64 -7.44
CA ARG A 139 -7.50 -36.89 -7.03
C ARG A 139 -7.80 -37.77 -8.24
N ILE A 140 -8.42 -37.21 -9.28
CA ILE A 140 -8.74 -37.93 -10.53
C ILE A 140 -7.46 -38.46 -11.17
N LYS A 141 -6.39 -37.66 -11.22
CA LYS A 141 -5.11 -38.06 -11.79
C LYS A 141 -4.51 -39.25 -11.03
N ASN A 142 -4.55 -39.22 -9.70
CA ASN A 142 -4.06 -40.31 -8.87
C ASN A 142 -4.90 -41.60 -9.04
N ASP A 143 -6.22 -41.47 -9.11
CA ASP A 143 -7.12 -42.60 -9.37
C ASP A 143 -6.83 -43.20 -10.76
N MET A 144 -6.67 -42.37 -11.79
CA MET A 144 -6.31 -42.83 -13.14
C MET A 144 -4.93 -43.49 -13.18
N GLU A 145 -3.94 -42.94 -12.47
CA GLU A 145 -2.61 -43.53 -12.38
C GLU A 145 -2.64 -44.92 -11.75
N LEU A 146 -3.46 -45.10 -10.71
CA LEU A 146 -3.67 -46.39 -10.05
C LEU A 146 -4.36 -47.40 -10.98
N LEU A 147 -5.37 -46.96 -11.74
CA LEU A 147 -6.04 -47.80 -12.75
C LEU A 147 -5.09 -48.21 -13.88
N LEU A 148 -4.27 -47.28 -14.40
CA LEU A 148 -3.33 -47.55 -15.48
C LEU A 148 -2.18 -48.45 -15.05
N LYS A 149 -1.66 -48.30 -13.82
CA LYS A 149 -0.61 -49.16 -13.26
C LYS A 149 -1.05 -50.62 -13.14
N ASN A 150 -2.33 -50.83 -12.84
CA ASN A 150 -2.90 -52.16 -12.64
C ASN A 150 -3.58 -52.72 -13.90
N ALA A 151 -3.53 -51.99 -15.01
CA ALA A 151 -4.04 -52.42 -16.30
C ALA A 151 -2.98 -53.26 -17.04
N LYS A 152 -3.28 -54.55 -17.26
CA LYS A 152 -2.45 -55.44 -18.08
C LYS A 152 -3.18 -55.82 -19.36
N ILE A 153 -2.45 -55.89 -20.46
CA ILE A 153 -2.97 -56.35 -21.75
C ILE A 153 -2.84 -57.88 -21.78
N SER A 154 -3.97 -58.59 -21.86
CA SER A 154 -3.97 -60.05 -21.97
C SER A 154 -4.24 -60.47 -23.41
N THR A 155 -3.25 -61.11 -24.02
CA THR A 155 -3.35 -61.77 -25.33
C THR A 155 -3.39 -63.28 -25.13
N ARG A 156 -4.44 -63.81 -24.49
CA ARG A 156 -4.68 -65.27 -24.39
C ARG A 156 -5.92 -65.66 -25.19
N GLY A 157 -5.70 -66.21 -26.39
CA GLY A 157 -6.68 -66.95 -27.18
C GLY A 157 -7.48 -66.12 -28.19
N LEU A 158 -7.69 -66.71 -29.39
CA LEU A 158 -8.41 -66.20 -30.58
C LEU A 158 -9.46 -65.11 -30.27
N GLY A 159 -9.03 -63.85 -30.39
CA GLY A 159 -9.88 -62.67 -30.18
C GLY A 159 -9.06 -61.38 -30.10
N LYS A 160 -9.72 -60.22 -30.25
CA LYS A 160 -9.08 -58.90 -30.11
C LYS A 160 -8.51 -58.73 -28.68
N PRO A 161 -7.34 -58.09 -28.53
CA PRO A 161 -6.71 -57.91 -27.23
C PRO A 161 -7.63 -57.17 -26.25
N LYS A 162 -7.71 -57.65 -25.00
CA LYS A 162 -8.52 -57.05 -23.94
C LYS A 162 -7.61 -56.53 -22.83
N ILE A 163 -7.95 -55.36 -22.28
CA ILE A 163 -7.31 -54.79 -21.10
C ILE A 163 -8.00 -55.38 -19.87
N ILE A 164 -7.23 -55.98 -18.97
CA ILE A 164 -7.70 -56.55 -17.71
C ILE A 164 -7.10 -55.72 -16.58
N LEU A 165 -7.96 -55.23 -15.69
CA LEU A 165 -7.58 -54.50 -14.48
C LEU A 165 -7.43 -55.49 -13.32
N GLU A 166 -6.22 -55.65 -12.81
CA GLU A 166 -5.93 -56.47 -11.63
C GLU A 166 -6.05 -55.60 -10.38
N LEU A 167 -7.28 -55.46 -9.87
CA LEU A 167 -7.59 -54.67 -8.67
C LEU A 167 -8.37 -55.53 -7.67
N PRO A 168 -8.18 -55.32 -6.35
CA PRO A 168 -9.06 -55.90 -5.34
C PRO A 168 -10.48 -55.35 -5.53
N LYS A 169 -11.48 -56.23 -5.39
CA LYS A 169 -12.89 -55.92 -5.65
C LYS A 169 -13.38 -54.68 -4.89
N GLU A 170 -12.89 -54.48 -3.67
CA GLU A 170 -13.27 -53.36 -2.80
C GLU A 170 -12.79 -52.00 -3.30
N GLU A 171 -11.61 -51.90 -3.92
CA GLU A 171 -11.09 -50.64 -4.46
C GLU A 171 -11.81 -50.27 -5.76
N PHE A 172 -12.12 -51.26 -6.58
CA PHE A 172 -12.91 -51.07 -7.79
C PHE A 172 -14.32 -50.56 -7.47
N GLU A 173 -14.98 -51.13 -6.45
CA GLU A 173 -16.31 -50.69 -6.02
C GLU A 173 -16.32 -49.26 -5.45
N ARG A 174 -15.28 -48.86 -4.70
CA ARG A 174 -15.12 -47.47 -4.21
C ARG A 174 -14.98 -46.47 -5.35
N ILE A 175 -14.13 -46.77 -6.34
CA ILE A 175 -13.98 -45.95 -7.55
C ILE A 175 -15.31 -45.92 -8.32
N GLN A 176 -15.98 -47.08 -8.48
CA GLN A 176 -17.27 -47.12 -9.19
C GLN A 176 -18.35 -46.28 -8.51
N LEU A 177 -18.45 -46.31 -7.18
CA LEU A 177 -19.39 -45.50 -6.41
C LEU A 177 -19.08 -44.00 -6.52
N THR A 178 -17.79 -43.64 -6.51
CA THR A 178 -17.33 -42.25 -6.58
C THR A 178 -17.68 -41.60 -7.93
N TYR A 179 -17.65 -42.37 -9.03
CA TYR A 179 -17.94 -41.85 -10.38
C TYR A 179 -19.33 -42.24 -10.93
N LYS A 180 -20.08 -43.16 -10.31
CA LYS A 180 -21.50 -43.43 -10.63
C LYS A 180 -22.49 -42.49 -9.94
N ALA A 181 -22.08 -41.82 -8.86
CA ALA A 181 -22.97 -40.95 -8.07
C ALA A 181 -23.14 -39.54 -8.66
N LYS A 182 -22.90 -39.35 -9.96
CA LYS A 182 -23.01 -38.06 -10.65
C LYS A 182 -23.93 -38.16 -11.86
#